data_AF-A0A7K2MKG9-F1
#
_entry.id   AF-A0A7K2MKG9-F1
#
_cell.length_a   1.000
_cell.length_b   1.000
_cell.length_c   1.000
_cell.angle_alpha   90.00
_cell.angle_beta   90.00
_cell.angle_gamma   90.00
#
_symmetry.space_group_name_H-M   'P 1'
#
loop_
_entity.id
_entity.type
_entity.pdbx_description
1 polymer ?
#
loop_
_entity_poly.entity_id
_entity_poly.type
_entity_poly.pdbx_seq_one_letter_code
_entity_poly.pdbx_strand_id
1 'polypeptide(L)'
;LVGRAVAERPETAGHLAAYVDRRLDRDPAPRAVLLPLVTRLLDDGPEPVRAALATVLAADGAAAGAPLRRALREHLFAHEREPAVLDALLHAAARCDRGELRALVHRTGLILVSTPDGATRFDRGLVDLARHVPGFATRLTGWLTDAPEDWAALVGPSTRRTIERLAGARVPA
;
A
#
# COMPACT_ATOMS: atom_id res chain seq x y z
N LEU A 1 1.03 -0.15 -26.44
CA LEU A 1 2.15 0.82 -26.62
C LEU A 1 2.71 1.30 -25.29
N VAL A 2 1.90 1.78 -24.34
CA VAL A 2 2.37 2.20 -22.99
C VAL A 2 3.02 1.06 -22.20
N GLY A 3 2.43 -0.15 -22.15
CA GLY A 3 2.99 -1.27 -21.39
C GLY A 3 4.38 -1.76 -21.84
N ARG A 4 4.69 -1.65 -23.15
CA ARG A 4 6.00 -2.04 -23.71
C ARG A 4 7.07 -0.97 -23.46
N ALA A 5 6.69 0.31 -23.51
CA ALA A 5 7.62 1.42 -23.25
C ALA A 5 8.09 1.47 -21.79
N VAL A 6 7.28 1.02 -20.82
CA VAL A 6 7.71 1.00 -19.41
C VAL A 6 8.53 -0.25 -19.06
N ALA A 7 8.31 -1.38 -19.73
CA ALA A 7 9.16 -2.56 -19.57
C ALA A 7 10.62 -2.28 -19.98
N GLU A 8 10.85 -1.40 -20.95
CA GLU A 8 12.18 -1.01 -21.43
C GLU A 8 12.81 0.15 -20.64
N ARG A 9 12.02 0.88 -19.83
CA ARG A 9 12.46 2.06 -19.05
C ARG A 9 11.72 2.19 -17.71
N PRO A 10 12.18 1.52 -16.64
CA PRO A 10 11.50 1.51 -15.35
C PRO A 10 11.36 2.91 -14.72
N GLU A 11 12.20 3.88 -15.09
CA GLU A 11 12.13 5.27 -14.62
C GLU A 11 10.83 5.96 -15.06
N THR A 12 10.20 5.48 -16.13
CA THR A 12 8.93 6.03 -16.61
C THR A 12 7.73 5.66 -15.75
N ALA A 13 7.82 4.60 -14.93
CA ALA A 13 6.75 4.20 -14.02
C ALA A 13 6.44 5.30 -12.99
N GLY A 14 7.48 5.95 -12.46
CA GLY A 14 7.32 7.07 -11.53
C GLY A 14 6.65 8.29 -12.18
N HIS A 15 7.04 8.63 -13.41
CA HIS A 15 6.42 9.74 -14.15
C HIS A 15 4.94 9.47 -14.49
N LEU A 16 4.62 8.23 -14.86
CA LEU A 16 3.25 7.80 -15.09
C LEU A 16 2.41 7.91 -13.82
N ALA A 17 2.91 7.41 -12.69
CA ALA A 17 2.24 7.51 -11.40
C ALA A 17 1.98 8.98 -11.00
N ALA A 18 2.99 9.85 -11.15
CA ALA A 18 2.84 11.28 -10.89
C ALA A 18 1.83 11.97 -11.84
N TYR A 19 1.73 11.52 -13.09
CA TYR A 19 0.69 12.00 -14.01
C TYR A 19 -0.71 11.56 -13.56
N VAL A 20 -0.88 10.27 -13.21
CA VAL A 20 -2.16 9.73 -12.72
C VAL A 20 -2.60 10.43 -11.43
N ASP A 21 -1.71 10.58 -10.45
CA ASP A 21 -1.97 11.28 -9.19
C ASP A 21 -2.53 12.70 -9.42
N ARG A 22 -1.84 13.48 -10.26
CA ARG A 22 -2.26 14.84 -10.62
C ARG A 22 -3.59 14.93 -11.34
N ARG A 23 -3.96 13.90 -12.11
CA ARG A 23 -5.23 13.86 -12.86
C ARG A 23 -6.39 13.38 -11.98
N LEU A 24 -6.12 12.49 -11.02
CA LEU A 24 -7.10 12.03 -10.04
C LEU A 24 -7.59 13.17 -9.12
N ASP A 25 -6.72 14.14 -8.81
CA ASP A 25 -7.08 15.24 -7.90
C ASP A 25 -7.74 16.46 -8.58
N ARG A 26 -7.54 16.65 -9.89
CA ARG A 26 -7.89 17.93 -10.56
C ARG A 26 -9.21 17.95 -11.30
N ASP A 27 -9.78 16.81 -11.66
CA ASP A 27 -10.78 16.80 -12.72
C ASP A 27 -11.93 15.84 -12.36
N PRO A 28 -13.19 16.33 -12.25
CA PRO A 28 -14.38 15.50 -12.01
C PRO A 28 -14.89 14.82 -13.31
N ALA A 29 -14.50 15.29 -14.50
CA ALA A 29 -14.91 14.74 -15.79
C ALA A 29 -14.10 13.56 -16.37
N PRO A 30 -12.91 13.15 -15.88
CA PRO A 30 -12.05 12.19 -16.57
C PRO A 30 -12.27 10.76 -16.09
N ARG A 31 -13.24 10.49 -15.18
CA ARG A 31 -13.51 9.14 -14.67
C ARG A 31 -13.73 8.15 -15.81
N ALA A 32 -14.42 8.57 -16.87
CA ALA A 32 -14.70 7.74 -18.04
C ALA A 32 -13.43 7.32 -18.82
N VAL A 33 -12.34 8.08 -18.73
CA VAL A 33 -11.09 7.80 -19.45
C VAL A 33 -10.01 7.23 -18.53
N LEU A 34 -9.84 7.82 -17.34
CA LEU A 34 -8.81 7.40 -16.38
C LEU A 34 -9.12 6.05 -15.77
N LEU A 35 -10.39 5.76 -15.43
CA LEU A 35 -10.72 4.47 -14.81
C LEU A 35 -10.35 3.30 -15.73
N PRO A 36 -10.80 3.21 -17.00
CA PRO A 36 -10.43 2.09 -17.86
C PRO A 36 -8.92 2.03 -18.17
N LEU A 37 -8.26 3.18 -18.29
CA LEU A 37 -6.83 3.23 -18.58
C LEU A 37 -6.00 2.72 -17.40
N VAL A 38 -6.29 3.19 -16.19
CA VAL A 38 -5.56 2.76 -14.98
C VAL A 38 -5.90 1.31 -14.66
N THR A 39 -7.16 0.89 -14.75
CA THR A 39 -7.56 -0.51 -14.60
C THR A 39 -6.76 -1.42 -15.54
N ARG A 40 -6.65 -1.08 -16.83
CA ARG A 40 -5.83 -1.87 -17.77
C ARG A 40 -4.35 -1.94 -17.38
N LEU A 41 -3.78 -0.85 -16.86
CA LEU A 41 -2.40 -0.84 -16.38
C LEU A 41 -2.23 -1.68 -15.10
N LEU A 42 -3.27 -1.77 -14.26
CA LEU A 42 -3.28 -2.65 -13.10
C LEU A 42 -3.46 -4.12 -13.48
N ASP A 43 -4.18 -4.42 -14.56
CA ASP A 43 -4.39 -5.79 -15.02
C ASP A 43 -3.17 -6.34 -15.77
N ASP A 44 -2.68 -5.58 -16.76
CA ASP A 44 -1.69 -6.07 -17.73
C ASP A 44 -0.36 -5.29 -17.72
N GLY A 45 -0.26 -4.24 -16.90
CA GLY A 45 0.96 -3.41 -16.85
C GLY A 45 2.13 -4.15 -16.20
N PRO A 46 3.38 -3.78 -16.51
CA PRO A 46 4.54 -4.41 -15.89
C PRO A 46 4.58 -4.10 -14.38
N GLU A 47 5.15 -5.01 -13.58
CA GLU A 47 5.21 -4.90 -12.11
C GLU A 47 5.66 -3.51 -11.61
N PRO A 48 6.72 -2.87 -12.16
CA PRO A 48 7.13 -1.53 -11.71
C PRO A 48 6.06 -0.45 -11.90
N VAL A 49 5.24 -0.55 -12.95
CA VAL A 49 4.11 0.37 -13.17
C VAL A 49 3.05 0.15 -12.12
N ARG A 50 2.67 -1.10 -11.87
CA ARG A 50 1.65 -1.43 -10.88
C ARG A 50 2.08 -1.02 -9.48
N ALA A 51 3.34 -1.26 -9.12
CA ALA A 51 3.93 -0.80 -7.87
C ALA A 51 3.89 0.73 -7.75
N ALA A 52 4.28 1.46 -8.81
CA ALA A 52 4.22 2.92 -8.80
C ALA A 52 2.77 3.44 -8.68
N LEU A 53 1.81 2.83 -9.38
CA LEU A 53 0.39 3.16 -9.26
C LEU A 53 -0.15 2.84 -7.86
N ALA A 54 0.26 1.74 -7.25
CA ALA A 54 -0.13 1.38 -5.89
C ALA A 54 0.25 2.47 -4.88
N THR A 55 1.40 3.14 -5.04
CA THR A 55 1.77 4.27 -4.18
C THR A 55 0.78 5.44 -4.25
N VAL A 56 0.26 5.72 -5.45
CA VAL A 56 -0.74 6.78 -5.69
C VAL A 56 -2.08 6.41 -5.09
N LEU A 57 -2.48 5.14 -5.21
CA LEU A 57 -3.76 4.64 -4.73
C LEU A 57 -3.79 4.47 -3.20
N ALA A 58 -2.63 4.43 -2.54
CA ALA A 58 -2.55 4.33 -1.08
C ALA A 58 -3.10 5.58 -0.38
N ALA A 59 -2.86 6.75 -0.95
CA ALA A 59 -3.41 8.02 -0.47
C ALA A 59 -4.85 8.18 -0.96
N ASP A 60 -5.79 8.66 -0.12
CA ASP A 60 -7.14 8.95 -0.63
C ASP A 60 -7.20 10.26 -1.46
N GLY A 61 -6.08 10.97 -1.62
CA GLY A 61 -5.97 12.17 -2.45
C GLY A 61 -6.82 13.34 -1.96
N ALA A 62 -7.12 14.28 -2.87
CA ALA A 62 -8.10 15.34 -2.66
C ALA A 62 -9.53 14.77 -2.64
N ALA A 63 -10.45 15.43 -1.93
CA ALA A 63 -11.82 14.93 -1.71
C ALA A 63 -12.57 14.55 -3.01
N ALA A 64 -12.33 15.28 -4.11
CA ALA A 64 -12.94 15.01 -5.41
C ALA A 64 -12.45 13.69 -6.05
N GLY A 65 -11.20 13.30 -5.81
CA GLY A 65 -10.56 12.10 -6.37
C GLY A 65 -10.74 10.85 -5.50
N ALA A 66 -11.11 11.01 -4.22
CA ALA A 66 -11.16 9.92 -3.25
C ALA A 66 -12.03 8.73 -3.66
N PRO A 67 -13.26 8.90 -4.22
CA PRO A 67 -14.07 7.76 -4.66
C PRO A 67 -13.43 6.94 -5.79
N LEU A 68 -12.73 7.59 -6.72
CA LEU A 68 -12.06 6.93 -7.84
C LEU A 68 -10.80 6.20 -7.37
N ARG A 69 -10.00 6.83 -6.50
CA ARG A 69 -8.84 6.19 -5.86
C ARG A 69 -9.24 4.94 -5.10
N ARG A 70 -10.31 5.02 -4.29
CA ARG A 70 -10.85 3.86 -3.58
C ARG A 70 -11.30 2.76 -4.53
N ALA A 71 -12.02 3.08 -5.61
CA ALA A 71 -12.45 2.07 -6.59
C ALA A 71 -11.26 1.36 -7.28
N LEU A 72 -10.22 2.10 -7.66
CA LEU A 72 -9.00 1.55 -8.24
C LEU A 72 -8.19 0.73 -7.22
N ARG A 73 -8.17 1.14 -5.95
CA ARG A 73 -7.55 0.40 -4.84
C ARG A 73 -8.28 -0.92 -4.58
N GLU A 74 -9.60 -0.91 -4.59
CA GLU A 74 -10.40 -2.14 -4.50
C GLU A 74 -10.13 -3.08 -5.67
N HIS A 75 -10.02 -2.53 -6.89
CA HIS A 75 -9.64 -3.30 -8.07
C HIS A 75 -8.25 -3.93 -7.92
N LEU A 76 -7.25 -3.16 -7.45
CA LEU A 76 -5.91 -3.65 -7.16
C LEU A 76 -5.95 -4.81 -6.16
N PHE A 77 -6.66 -4.66 -5.04
CA PHE A 77 -6.75 -5.72 -4.02
C PHE A 77 -7.43 -7.00 -4.52
N ALA A 78 -8.36 -6.89 -5.48
CA ALA A 78 -9.04 -8.07 -6.03
C ALA A 78 -8.13 -8.92 -6.95
N HIS A 79 -7.20 -8.29 -7.67
CA HIS A 79 -6.46 -8.93 -8.75
C HIS A 79 -4.95 -9.07 -8.49
N GLU A 80 -4.35 -8.19 -7.68
CA GLU A 80 -2.91 -8.18 -7.49
C GLU A 80 -2.42 -9.34 -6.62
N ARG A 81 -1.34 -9.97 -7.07
CA ARG A 81 -0.67 -11.09 -6.38
C ARG A 81 0.84 -10.88 -6.26
N GLU A 82 1.41 -9.90 -6.96
CA GLU A 82 2.83 -9.62 -6.89
C GLU A 82 3.19 -8.94 -5.56
N PRO A 83 4.06 -9.57 -4.73
CA PRO A 83 4.39 -9.03 -3.43
C PRO A 83 5.03 -7.64 -3.46
N ALA A 84 5.77 -7.30 -4.51
CA ALA A 84 6.42 -5.99 -4.63
C ALA A 84 5.40 -4.85 -4.79
N VAL A 85 4.27 -5.10 -5.47
CA VAL A 85 3.20 -4.11 -5.66
C VAL A 85 2.47 -3.85 -4.35
N LEU A 86 2.17 -4.92 -3.61
CA LEU A 86 1.53 -4.87 -2.29
C LEU A 86 2.45 -4.24 -1.24
N ASP A 87 3.75 -4.50 -1.30
CA ASP A 87 4.76 -3.87 -0.44
C ASP A 87 4.84 -2.35 -0.70
N ALA A 88 4.80 -1.93 -1.97
CA ALA A 88 4.74 -0.51 -2.33
C ALA A 88 3.46 0.16 -1.79
N LEU A 89 2.30 -0.50 -1.87
CA LEU A 89 1.04 -0.04 -1.29
C LEU A 89 1.14 0.14 0.23
N LEU A 90 1.67 -0.87 0.93
CA LEU A 90 1.85 -0.86 2.39
C LEU A 90 2.68 0.34 2.83
N HIS A 91 3.84 0.54 2.20
CA HIS A 91 4.74 1.63 2.57
C HIS A 91 4.16 3.01 2.24
N ALA A 92 3.42 3.14 1.15
CA ALA A 92 2.74 4.39 0.82
C ALA A 92 1.59 4.68 1.80
N ALA A 93 0.77 3.69 2.13
CA ALA A 93 -0.35 3.84 3.05
C ALA A 93 0.11 4.33 4.43
N ALA A 94 1.20 3.76 4.97
CA ALA A 94 1.73 4.14 6.27
C ALA A 94 2.23 5.59 6.35
N ARG A 95 2.55 6.21 5.22
CA ARG A 95 2.96 7.63 5.14
C ARG A 95 1.77 8.57 4.96
N CYS A 96 0.60 8.04 4.60
CA CYS A 96 -0.64 8.78 4.47
C CYS A 96 -1.42 8.69 5.80
N ASP A 97 -1.23 9.67 6.68
CA ASP A 97 -1.84 9.70 8.03
C ASP A 97 -3.36 9.87 7.97
N ARG A 98 -4.11 8.76 7.88
CA ARG A 98 -5.59 8.74 7.84
C ARG A 98 -6.17 7.50 8.52
N GLY A 99 -7.45 7.61 8.93
CA GLY A 99 -8.18 6.62 9.71
C GLY A 99 -8.35 5.22 9.08
N GLU A 100 -8.02 5.04 7.80
CA GLU A 100 -8.09 3.75 7.10
C GLU A 100 -6.80 2.91 7.19
N LEU A 101 -5.72 3.43 7.80
CA LEU A 101 -4.41 2.76 7.80
C LEU A 101 -4.49 1.32 8.35
N ARG A 102 -5.22 1.08 9.45
CA ARG A 102 -5.40 -0.26 10.03
C ARG A 102 -5.97 -1.24 9.00
N ALA A 103 -7.03 -0.83 8.29
CA ALA A 103 -7.70 -1.66 7.30
C ALA A 103 -6.81 -1.95 6.09
N LEU A 104 -6.05 -0.96 5.62
CA LEU A 104 -5.11 -1.13 4.50
C LEU A 104 -3.97 -2.08 4.85
N VAL A 105 -3.35 -1.91 6.01
CA VAL A 105 -2.28 -2.80 6.48
C VAL A 105 -2.80 -4.23 6.62
N HIS A 106 -3.96 -4.41 7.25
CA HIS A 106 -4.58 -5.72 7.45
C HIS A 106 -4.88 -6.42 6.13
N ARG A 107 -5.55 -5.72 5.19
CA ARG A 107 -5.91 -6.28 3.88
C ARG A 107 -4.71 -6.60 3.02
N THR A 108 -3.69 -5.75 3.05
CA THR A 108 -2.42 -6.01 2.36
C THR A 108 -1.72 -7.25 2.95
N GLY A 109 -1.74 -7.38 4.29
CA GLY A 109 -1.26 -8.54 5.00
C GLY A 109 -1.96 -9.83 4.57
N LEU A 110 -3.30 -9.85 4.55
CA LEU A 110 -4.09 -11.02 4.12
C LEU A 110 -3.70 -11.55 2.74
N ILE A 111 -3.37 -10.66 1.80
CA ILE A 111 -2.94 -11.06 0.46
C ILE A 111 -1.49 -11.54 0.48
N LEU A 112 -0.59 -10.81 1.14
CA LEU A 112 0.83 -11.16 1.17
C LEU A 112 1.10 -12.50 1.87
N VAL A 113 0.42 -12.79 2.98
CA VAL A 113 0.66 -14.03 3.74
C VAL A 113 0.14 -15.29 3.05
N SER A 114 -0.54 -15.15 1.90
CA SER A 114 -0.91 -16.31 1.09
C SER A 114 0.30 -17.05 0.51
N THR A 115 1.51 -16.49 0.62
CA THR A 115 2.78 -17.12 0.24
C THR A 115 3.85 -16.92 1.32
N PRO A 116 4.80 -17.85 1.50
CA PRO A 116 5.91 -17.67 2.46
C PRO A 116 6.77 -16.42 2.17
N ASP A 117 7.03 -16.15 0.89
CA ASP A 117 7.77 -14.97 0.44
C ASP A 117 7.04 -13.67 0.78
N GLY A 118 5.72 -13.65 0.56
CA GLY A 118 4.88 -12.50 0.90
C GLY A 118 4.77 -12.29 2.41
N ALA A 119 4.65 -13.36 3.21
CA ALA A 119 4.68 -13.26 4.68
C ALA A 119 6.01 -12.65 5.17
N THR A 120 7.14 -13.09 4.61
CA THR A 120 8.46 -12.54 4.95
C THR A 120 8.58 -11.07 4.54
N ARG A 121 8.03 -10.67 3.38
CA ARG A 121 8.00 -9.27 2.94
C ARG A 121 7.11 -8.41 3.84
N PHE A 122 5.92 -8.89 4.20
CA PHE A 122 5.02 -8.19 5.08
C PHE A 122 5.65 -7.92 6.45
N ASP A 123 6.22 -8.95 7.08
CA ASP A 123 6.94 -8.82 8.36
C ASP A 123 8.08 -7.80 8.28
N ARG A 124 8.90 -7.87 7.21
CA ARG A 124 9.99 -6.91 6.98
C ARG A 124 9.46 -5.49 6.82
N GLY A 125 8.41 -5.29 6.03
CA GLY A 125 7.78 -3.99 5.80
C GLY A 125 7.22 -3.40 7.09
N LEU A 126 6.54 -4.19 7.92
CA LEU A 126 6.04 -3.73 9.23
C LEU A 126 7.18 -3.27 10.15
N VAL A 127 8.30 -4.00 10.20
CA VAL A 127 9.47 -3.59 10.98
C VAL A 127 10.10 -2.33 10.42
N ASP A 128 10.21 -2.20 9.10
CA ASP A 128 10.75 -1.00 8.47
C ASP A 128 9.90 0.24 8.79
N LEU A 129 8.59 0.11 8.65
CA LEU A 129 7.63 1.17 8.99
C LEU A 129 7.68 1.53 10.48
N ALA A 130 7.76 0.54 11.37
CA ALA A 130 7.89 0.80 12.82
C ALA A 130 9.16 1.60 13.16
N ARG A 131 10.24 1.42 12.39
CA ARG A 131 11.48 2.18 12.57
C ARG A 131 11.38 3.58 11.99
N HIS A 132 10.84 3.72 10.79
CA HIS A 132 10.97 4.97 10.02
C HIS A 132 9.75 5.88 10.07
N VAL A 133 8.55 5.36 10.37
CA VAL A 133 7.33 6.16 10.45
C VAL A 133 7.01 6.50 11.92
N PRO A 134 6.99 7.80 12.29
CA PRO A 134 6.63 8.22 13.64
C PRO A 134 5.25 7.68 14.08
N GLY A 135 5.20 7.16 15.31
CA GLY A 135 3.98 6.61 15.92
C GLY A 135 3.47 5.30 15.31
N PHE A 136 4.04 4.78 14.22
CA PHE A 136 3.55 3.54 13.60
C PHE A 136 3.67 2.34 14.53
N ALA A 137 4.81 2.19 15.23
CA ALA A 137 5.02 1.11 16.19
C ALA A 137 3.94 1.10 17.28
N THR A 138 3.65 2.26 17.87
CA THR A 138 2.61 2.41 18.91
C THR A 138 1.21 2.07 18.38
N ARG A 139 0.85 2.57 17.19
CA ARG A 139 -0.44 2.24 16.55
C ARG A 139 -0.57 0.73 16.29
N LEU A 140 0.47 0.11 15.73
CA LEU A 140 0.47 -1.31 15.42
C LEU A 140 0.39 -2.17 16.68
N THR A 141 1.14 -1.84 17.74
CA THR A 141 0.98 -2.49 19.05
C THR A 141 -0.44 -2.37 19.58
N GLY A 142 -1.09 -1.20 19.44
CA GLY A 142 -2.50 -1.03 19.78
C GLY A 142 -3.39 -2.01 19.02
N TRP A 143 -3.26 -2.12 17.70
CA TRP A 143 -4.08 -3.05 16.91
C TRP A 143 -3.85 -4.53 17.27
N LEU A 144 -2.60 -4.90 17.57
CA LEU A 144 -2.23 -6.26 17.99
C LEU A 144 -2.76 -6.63 19.38
N THR A 145 -3.03 -5.63 20.22
CA THR A 145 -3.63 -5.80 21.55
C THR A 145 -5.15 -5.77 21.48
N ASP A 146 -5.72 -4.89 20.65
CA ASP A 146 -7.17 -4.70 20.54
C ASP A 146 -7.89 -5.90 19.88
N ALA A 147 -7.24 -6.59 18.93
CA ALA A 147 -7.82 -7.73 18.20
C ALA A 147 -6.75 -8.79 17.88
N PRO A 148 -6.18 -9.48 18.87
CA PRO A 148 -5.02 -10.35 18.67
C PRO A 148 -5.27 -11.48 17.66
N GLU A 149 -6.48 -12.03 17.61
CA GLU A 149 -6.92 -13.07 16.68
C GLU A 149 -6.87 -12.64 15.21
N ASP A 150 -7.18 -11.36 14.92
CA ASP A 150 -7.18 -10.82 13.56
C ASP A 150 -5.77 -10.69 12.97
N TRP A 151 -4.75 -10.65 13.83
CA TRP A 151 -3.36 -10.38 13.45
C TRP A 151 -2.40 -11.55 13.70
N ALA A 152 -2.79 -12.54 14.52
CA ALA A 152 -1.92 -13.66 14.88
C ALA A 152 -1.43 -14.46 13.67
N ALA A 153 -2.27 -14.61 12.66
CA ALA A 153 -1.91 -15.28 11.40
C ALA A 153 -1.13 -14.37 10.43
N LEU A 154 -1.17 -13.05 10.64
CA LEU A 154 -0.57 -12.07 9.74
C LEU A 154 0.84 -11.65 10.14
N VAL A 155 1.12 -11.60 11.44
CA VAL A 155 2.37 -11.04 11.97
C VAL A 155 3.16 -12.11 12.70
N GLY A 156 4.39 -12.35 12.23
CA GLY A 156 5.27 -13.34 12.84
C GLY A 156 5.63 -13.01 14.30
N PRO A 157 5.83 -14.01 15.18
CA PRO A 157 6.16 -13.77 16.59
C PRO A 157 7.41 -12.89 16.82
N SER A 158 8.42 -13.03 15.96
CA SER A 158 9.64 -12.21 16.03
C SER A 158 9.40 -10.76 15.62
N THR A 159 8.54 -10.55 14.62
CA THR A 159 8.11 -9.22 14.17
C THR A 159 7.30 -8.53 15.26
N ARG A 160 6.33 -9.23 15.85
CA ARG A 160 5.56 -8.75 17.00
C ARG A 160 6.45 -8.25 18.14
N ARG A 161 7.39 -9.08 18.62
CA ARG A 161 8.35 -8.68 19.67
C ARG A 161 9.18 -7.46 19.30
N THR A 162 9.57 -7.35 18.02
CA THR A 162 10.35 -6.21 17.54
C THR A 162 9.52 -4.92 17.57
N ILE A 163 8.26 -4.98 17.15
CA ILE A 163 7.33 -3.83 17.15
C ILE A 163 7.04 -3.38 18.59
N GLU A 164 6.71 -4.30 19.48
CA GLU A 164 6.45 -4.01 20.90
C GLU A 164 7.64 -3.31 21.56
N ARG A 165 8.86 -3.78 21.29
CA ARG A 165 10.09 -3.13 21.77
C ARG A 165 10.24 -1.71 21.22
N LEU A 166 9.97 -1.49 19.93
CA LEU A 166 10.08 -0.16 19.31
C LEU A 166 9.02 0.81 19.83
N ALA A 167 7.82 0.32 20.14
CA ALA A 167 6.75 1.10 20.76
C ALA A 167 7.12 1.52 22.19
N GLY A 168 7.68 0.60 22.99
CA GLY A 168 8.12 0.89 24.37
C GLY A 168 9.39 1.75 24.46
N ALA A 169 10.30 1.65 23.49
CA ALA A 169 11.55 2.42 23.48
C ALA A 169 11.37 3.91 23.11
N ARG A 170 10.20 4.31 22.58
CA ARG A 170 9.93 5.67 22.10
C ARG A 170 9.09 6.55 23.02
N VAL A 171 9.04 6.25 24.32
CA VAL A 171 8.53 7.21 25.32
C VAL A 171 9.70 7.90 26.05
N PRO A 172 10.25 9.01 25.53
CA PRO A 172 10.71 10.11 26.36
C PRO A 172 9.55 11.08 26.62
N ALA A 173 9.48 11.56 27.87
CA ALA A 173 8.49 12.48 28.42
C ALA A 173 8.38 13.82 27.69
#